data_AF-A0A9N9ZZZ7-F1
#
_entry.id   AF-A0A9N9ZZZ7-F1
#
_cell.length_a   1.000
_cell.length_b   1.000
_cell.length_c   1.000
_cell.angle_alpha   90.00
_cell.angle_beta   90.00
_cell.angle_gamma   90.00
#
_symmetry.space_group_name_H-M   'P 1'
#
loop_
_entity.id
_entity.type
_entity.pdbx_description
1 polymer ?
#
loop_
_entity_poly.entity_id
_entity_poly.type
_entity_poly.pdbx_seq_one_letter_code
_entity_poly.pdbx_strand_id
1 'polypeptide(L)'
;MATLEMALYFSEEKSFLEKLNEHRVVIDDRPFFKCFKCNKCYSSKYTLARHINYECGLPPCFQCPKCPYRSKRKDHMKSHMNGVHRSDLSTSSAYAFDSLNAF
;
A
#
# COMPACT_ATOMS: atom_id res chain seq x y z
N MET A 1 21.63 9.44 15.24
CA MET A 1 20.60 8.52 15.76
C MET A 1 19.70 7.99 14.62
N ALA A 2 19.26 8.82 13.66
CA ALA A 2 18.34 8.40 12.58
C ALA A 2 18.92 7.48 11.48
N THR A 3 20.22 7.19 11.43
CA THR A 3 20.82 6.39 10.34
C THR A 3 20.80 4.89 10.58
N LEU A 4 20.88 4.45 11.84
CA LEU A 4 20.86 3.04 12.22
C LEU A 4 19.43 2.46 12.15
N GLU A 5 18.42 3.21 12.58
CA GLU A 5 17.01 2.83 12.44
C GLU A 5 16.60 2.71 10.96
N MET A 6 17.06 3.63 10.11
CA MET A 6 16.81 3.55 8.66
C MET A 6 17.53 2.35 8.04
N ALA A 7 18.78 2.07 8.42
CA ALA A 7 19.53 0.93 7.89
C ALA A 7 18.92 -0.44 8.28
N LEU A 8 18.41 -0.56 9.51
CA LEU A 8 17.70 -1.76 9.97
C LEU A 8 16.34 -1.92 9.27
N TYR A 9 15.62 -0.81 9.06
CA TYR A 9 14.38 -0.81 8.25
C TYR A 9 14.65 -1.28 6.81
N PHE A 10 15.72 -0.80 6.16
CA PHE A 10 16.07 -1.21 4.80
C PHE A 10 16.54 -2.67 4.71
N SER A 11 17.20 -3.22 5.74
CA SER A 11 17.60 -4.63 5.76
C SER A 11 16.40 -5.56 5.93
N GLU A 12 15.43 -5.19 6.79
CA GLU A 12 14.16 -5.90 6.95
C GLU A 12 13.31 -5.86 5.68
N GLU A 13 13.19 -4.67 5.05
CA GLU A 13 12.47 -4.50 3.78
C GLU A 13 13.08 -5.36 2.68
N LYS A 14 14.41 -5.39 2.57
CA LYS A 14 15.11 -6.24 1.60
C LYS A 14 14.84 -7.72 1.85
N SER A 15 14.90 -8.18 3.10
CA SER A 15 14.59 -9.58 3.45
C SER A 15 13.14 -9.95 3.13
N PHE A 16 12.21 -9.02 3.35
CA PHE A 16 10.80 -9.22 3.05
C PHE A 16 10.57 -9.33 1.54
N LEU A 17 11.17 -8.43 0.75
CA LEU A 17 11.08 -8.46 -0.71
C LEU A 17 11.69 -9.74 -1.31
N GLU A 18 12.72 -10.32 -0.68
CA GLU A 18 13.28 -11.61 -1.08
C GLU A 18 12.28 -12.76 -0.87
N LYS A 19 11.59 -12.79 0.28
CA LYS A 19 10.54 -13.79 0.58
C LYS A 19 9.38 -13.75 -0.43
N LEU A 20 9.08 -12.59 -1.01
CA LEU A 20 8.03 -12.50 -2.04
C LEU A 20 8.35 -13.31 -3.31
N ASN A 21 9.64 -13.59 -3.59
CA ASN A 21 10.02 -14.42 -4.73
C ASN A 21 9.60 -15.89 -4.56
N GLU A 22 9.41 -16.36 -3.32
CA GLU A 22 8.94 -17.72 -3.04
C GLU A 22 7.52 -17.96 -3.54
N HIS A 23 6.74 -16.88 -3.68
CA HIS A 23 5.37 -16.93 -4.18
C HIS A 23 5.25 -16.51 -5.65
N ARG A 24 6.32 -16.70 -6.44
CA ARG A 24 6.28 -16.50 -7.88
C ARG A 24 5.49 -17.64 -8.55
N VAL A 25 4.54 -17.28 -9.40
CA VAL A 25 3.70 -18.21 -10.18
C VAL A 25 3.73 -17.82 -11.65
N VAL A 26 3.42 -18.76 -12.55
CA VAL A 26 3.26 -18.49 -13.97
C VAL A 26 1.79 -18.64 -14.34
N ILE A 27 1.24 -17.62 -15.00
CA ILE A 27 -0.15 -17.60 -15.49
C ILE A 27 -0.09 -17.11 -16.94
N ASP A 28 -0.64 -17.89 -17.87
CA ASP A 28 -0.59 -17.61 -19.31
C ASP A 28 0.83 -17.26 -19.79
N ASP A 29 1.80 -18.13 -19.47
CA ASP A 29 3.24 -17.99 -19.79
C ASP A 29 3.91 -16.71 -19.27
N ARG A 30 3.26 -15.98 -18.34
CA ARG A 30 3.78 -14.75 -17.74
C ARG A 30 4.02 -14.90 -16.25
N PRO A 31 5.11 -14.34 -15.70
CA PRO A 31 5.40 -14.41 -14.28
C PRO A 31 4.54 -13.43 -13.48
N PHE A 32 3.97 -13.92 -12.38
CA PHE A 32 3.24 -13.15 -11.39
C PHE A 32 3.74 -13.47 -9.97
N PHE A 33 3.34 -12.66 -9.01
CA PHE A 33 3.61 -12.83 -7.59
C PHE A 33 2.27 -12.98 -6.87
N LYS A 34 2.08 -14.13 -6.20
CA LYS A 34 0.84 -14.49 -5.54
C LYS A 34 0.88 -14.10 -4.05
N CYS A 35 -0.18 -13.48 -3.56
CA CYS A 35 -0.32 -13.20 -2.13
C CYS A 35 -0.63 -14.49 -1.37
N PHE A 36 0.20 -14.83 -0.39
CA PHE A 36 -0.02 -16.00 0.47
C PHE A 36 -1.22 -15.86 1.41
N LYS A 37 -1.67 -14.63 1.71
CA LYS A 37 -2.81 -14.37 2.60
C LYS A 37 -4.16 -14.47 1.88
N CYS A 38 -4.27 -13.93 0.66
CA CYS A 38 -5.55 -13.81 -0.04
C CYS A 38 -5.57 -14.38 -1.46
N ASN A 39 -4.46 -15.00 -1.91
CA ASN A 39 -4.29 -15.62 -3.23
C ASN A 39 -4.37 -14.69 -4.45
N LYS A 40 -4.47 -13.37 -4.28
CA LYS A 40 -4.41 -12.41 -5.39
C LYS A 40 -3.04 -12.39 -6.07
N CYS A 41 -3.03 -12.25 -7.39
CA CYS A 41 -1.81 -12.20 -8.20
C CYS A 41 -1.47 -10.77 -8.62
N TYR A 42 -0.17 -10.47 -8.61
CA TYR A 42 0.38 -9.16 -8.92
C TYR A 42 1.49 -9.28 -9.95
N SER A 43 1.57 -8.34 -10.88
CA SER A 43 2.59 -8.37 -11.94
C SER A 43 4.00 -7.99 -11.47
N SER A 44 4.14 -7.47 -10.24
CA SER A 44 5.45 -7.11 -9.69
C SER A 44 5.55 -7.38 -8.19
N LYS A 45 6.78 -7.69 -7.73
CA LYS A 45 7.09 -7.84 -6.31
C LYS A 45 6.73 -6.61 -5.48
N TYR A 46 6.94 -5.40 -6.01
CA TYR A 46 6.65 -4.14 -5.30
C TYR A 46 5.15 -3.94 -5.08
N THR A 47 4.33 -4.33 -6.04
CA THR A 47 2.87 -4.23 -5.90
C THR A 47 2.33 -5.27 -4.91
N LEU A 48 2.90 -6.48 -4.90
CA LEU A 48 2.59 -7.47 -3.88
C LEU A 48 3.04 -7.01 -2.47
N ALA A 49 4.24 -6.44 -2.36
CA ALA A 49 4.79 -5.94 -1.09
C ALA A 49 3.87 -4.88 -0.48
N ARG A 50 3.51 -3.86 -1.27
CA ARG A 50 2.56 -2.83 -0.85
C ARG A 50 1.22 -3.43 -0.44
N HIS A 51 0.72 -4.37 -1.24
CA HIS A 51 -0.53 -5.05 -0.93
C HIS A 51 -0.48 -5.74 0.44
N ILE A 52 0.55 -6.54 0.72
CA ILE A 52 0.67 -7.26 1.98
C ILE A 52 0.79 -6.31 3.18
N ASN A 53 1.56 -5.23 3.03
CA ASN A 53 1.85 -4.31 4.14
C ASN A 53 0.68 -3.36 4.46
N TYR A 54 -0.10 -2.95 3.45
CA TYR A 54 -1.04 -1.84 3.62
C TYR A 54 -2.48 -2.14 3.20
N GLU A 55 -2.73 -3.23 2.47
CA GLU A 55 -4.05 -3.47 1.88
C GLU A 55 -4.66 -4.81 2.30
N CYS A 56 -3.85 -5.87 2.41
CA CYS A 56 -4.31 -7.23 2.57
C CYS A 56 -4.87 -7.48 3.97
N GLY A 57 -6.19 -7.64 4.07
CA GLY A 57 -6.86 -7.80 5.35
C GLY A 57 -6.92 -6.54 6.21
N LEU A 58 -6.39 -5.42 5.72
CA LEU A 58 -6.37 -4.14 6.44
C LEU A 58 -7.53 -3.24 6.01
N PRO A 59 -8.15 -2.50 6.96
CA PRO A 59 -9.17 -1.52 6.63
C PRO A 59 -8.55 -0.30 5.92
N PRO A 60 -9.35 0.47 5.15
CA PRO A 60 -8.93 1.75 4.58
C PRO A 60 -8.43 2.74 5.64
N CYS A 61 -7.18 3.18 5.51
CA CYS A 61 -6.52 4.07 6.46
C CYS A 61 -6.65 5.57 6.12
N PHE A 62 -7.04 5.93 4.89
CA PHE A 62 -7.19 7.32 4.48
C PHE A 62 -8.67 7.70 4.44
N GLN A 63 -9.08 8.62 5.31
CA GLN A 63 -10.44 9.17 5.32
C GLN A 63 -10.51 10.48 4.52
N CYS A 64 -11.55 10.62 3.71
CA CYS A 64 -11.87 11.89 3.06
C CYS A 64 -12.39 12.88 4.12
N PRO A 65 -11.89 14.13 4.18
CA PRO A 65 -12.36 15.13 5.13
C PRO A 65 -13.68 15.79 4.70
N LYS A 66 -14.14 15.57 3.46
CA LYS A 66 -15.35 16.19 2.90
C LYS A 66 -16.53 15.24 2.75
N CYS A 67 -16.31 13.93 2.82
CA CYS A 67 -17.37 12.93 2.74
C CYS A 67 -16.94 11.62 3.44
N PRO A 68 -17.84 10.66 3.65
CA PRO A 68 -17.54 9.39 4.32
C PRO A 68 -16.60 8.45 3.55
N TYR A 69 -16.13 8.81 2.34
CA TYR A 69 -15.27 7.95 1.52
C TYR A 69 -13.93 7.64 2.22
N ARG A 70 -13.52 6.37 2.17
CA ARG A 70 -12.21 5.91 2.64
C ARG A 70 -11.43 5.19 1.55
N SER A 71 -10.11 5.29 1.61
CA SER A 71 -9.19 4.62 0.69
C SER A 71 -8.08 3.89 1.45
N LYS A 72 -7.58 2.81 0.87
CA LYS A 72 -6.37 2.10 1.34
C LYS A 72 -5.07 2.78 0.87
N ARG A 73 -5.16 3.72 -0.07
CA ARG A 73 -4.00 4.38 -0.68
C ARG A 73 -4.18 5.89 -0.84
N LYS A 74 -3.08 6.62 -0.67
CA LYS A 74 -3.01 8.09 -0.81
C LYS A 74 -3.31 8.57 -2.23
N ASP A 75 -2.80 7.89 -3.25
CA ASP A 75 -3.02 8.28 -4.65
C ASP A 75 -4.50 8.13 -5.06
N HIS A 76 -5.16 7.05 -4.60
CA HIS A 76 -6.60 6.89 -4.78
C HIS A 76 -7.41 7.97 -4.05
N MET A 77 -6.97 8.42 -2.88
CA MET A 77 -7.61 9.55 -2.19
C MET A 77 -7.44 10.86 -2.98
N LYS A 78 -6.25 11.11 -3.53
CA LYS A 78 -6.00 12.28 -4.40
C LYS A 78 -6.91 12.27 -5.63
N SER A 79 -7.02 11.13 -6.32
CA SER A 79 -7.94 10.98 -7.46
C SER A 79 -9.39 11.20 -7.05
N HIS A 80 -9.82 10.67 -5.90
CA HIS A 80 -11.16 10.89 -5.37
C HIS A 80 -11.46 12.38 -5.17
N MET A 81 -10.57 13.12 -4.52
CA MET A 81 -10.82 14.55 -4.30
C MET A 81 -10.89 15.36 -5.59
N ASN A 82 -10.01 15.06 -6.54
CA ASN A 82 -9.98 15.74 -7.83
C ASN A 82 -11.27 15.49 -8.63
N GLY A 83 -11.79 14.26 -8.60
CA GLY A 83 -12.99 13.88 -9.34
C GLY A 83 -14.31 14.26 -8.65
N VAL A 84 -14.38 14.16 -7.33
CA VAL A 84 -15.63 14.30 -6.56
C VAL A 84 -15.78 15.70 -5.96
N HIS A 85 -14.69 16.30 -5.49
CA HIS A 85 -14.73 17.54 -4.73
C HIS A 85 -14.18 18.76 -5.46
N ARG A 86 -13.75 18.60 -6.73
CA ARG A 86 -13.23 19.66 -7.63
C ARG A 86 -12.35 20.69 -6.89
N SER A 87 -11.51 20.22 -5.98
CA SER A 87 -10.69 21.09 -5.14
C SER A 87 -9.23 21.01 -5.57
N ASP A 88 -8.63 22.18 -5.82
CA ASP A 88 -7.19 22.35 -6.03
C ASP A 88 -6.42 21.79 -4.83
N LEU A 89 -5.67 20.71 -5.04
CA LEU A 89 -4.96 20.01 -3.97
C LEU A 89 -3.45 20.17 -4.13
N SER A 90 -2.96 21.26 -3.55
CA SER A 90 -1.54 21.51 -3.25
C SER A 90 -1.12 21.01 -1.87
N THR A 91 -2.02 20.56 -0.99
CA THR A 91 -1.65 20.18 0.39
C THR A 91 -1.70 18.66 0.60
N SER A 92 -0.53 18.04 0.48
CA SER A 92 -0.23 16.64 0.80
C SER A 92 -0.50 16.22 2.27
N SER A 93 -1.08 17.11 3.10
CA SER A 93 -1.20 17.01 4.56
C SER A 93 -2.65 16.81 5.06
N ALA A 94 -3.68 16.97 4.22
CA ALA A 94 -5.08 17.06 4.69
C ALA A 94 -5.86 15.74 4.83
N TYR A 95 -5.26 14.58 4.52
CA TYR A 95 -5.93 13.29 4.69
C TYR A 95 -5.47 12.66 5.99
N ALA A 96 -6.36 12.57 6.98
CA ALA A 96 -6.08 11.92 8.25
C ALA A 96 -5.76 10.44 7.99
N PHE A 97 -4.53 10.03 8.32
CA PHE A 97 -4.19 8.63 8.50
C PHE A 97 -4.83 8.21 9.81
N ASP A 98 -5.85 7.37 9.73
CA ASP A 98 -6.57 6.88 10.91
C ASP A 98 -5.66 5.89 11.64
N SER A 99 -4.72 6.41 12.45
CA SER A 99 -3.70 5.63 13.17
C SER A 99 -4.27 4.68 14.23
N LEU A 100 -5.59 4.61 14.40
CA LEU A 100 -6.25 3.83 15.45
C LEU A 100 -6.46 2.36 15.13
N ASN A 101 -6.04 1.86 13.95
CA ASN A 101 -6.21 0.44 13.57
C ASN A 101 -4.98 -0.19 12.87
N ALA A 102 -3.79 0.34 13.12
CA ALA A 102 -2.55 -0.24 12.65
C ALA A 102 -1.67 -0.62 13.85
N PHE A 103 -2.09 -1.64 14.61
CA PHE A 103 -1.31 -2.68 15.29
C PHE A 103 -2.28 -3.58 16.06
#